data_AF-A0A9E3H5N0-F1
#
_entry.id   AF-A0A9E3H5N0-F1
#
_cell.length_a   1.000
_cell.length_b   1.000
_cell.length_c   1.000
_cell.angle_alpha   90.00
_cell.angle_beta   90.00
_cell.angle_gamma   90.00
#
_symmetry.space_group_name_H-M   'P 1'
#
loop_
_entity.id
_entity.type
_entity.pdbx_description
1 polymer ?
#
loop_
_entity_poly.entity_id
_entity_poly.type
_entity_poly.pdbx_seq_one_letter_code
_entity_poly.pdbx_strand_id
1 'polypeptide(L)'
;MALGLISVKIMSNSCHCGKALTSLFLPESCIVIGMIRNNQVILASADPIIWYGDYLLAVALSSASVPMLNFVLNKKHPVHYSPKECFIKKPTI
;
A
#
# COMPACT_ATOMS: atom_id res chain seq x y z
N MET A 1 0.35 -25.72 0.60
CA MET A 1 1.07 -24.47 0.25
C MET A 1 0.66 -23.42 1.27
N ALA A 2 1.60 -22.84 2.02
CA ALA A 2 1.27 -21.85 3.05
C ALA A 2 1.38 -20.44 2.47
N LEU A 3 0.31 -19.66 2.56
CA LEU A 3 0.25 -18.28 2.10
C LEU A 3 0.55 -17.33 3.25
N GLY A 4 1.15 -16.17 2.95
CA GLY A 4 1.37 -15.10 3.91
C GLY A 4 0.48 -13.90 3.62
N LEU A 5 -0.52 -13.64 4.47
CA LEU A 5 -1.33 -12.42 4.41
C LEU A 5 -0.64 -11.30 5.19
N ILE A 6 -0.44 -10.15 4.55
CA ILE A 6 0.21 -8.98 5.13
C ILE A 6 -0.75 -7.79 5.07
N SER A 7 -0.77 -7.02 6.14
CA SER A 7 -1.38 -5.69 6.15
C SER A 7 -0.33 -4.63 6.50
N VAL A 8 -0.30 -3.53 5.74
CA VAL A 8 0.64 -2.44 5.95
C VAL A 8 -0.11 -1.11 5.98
N LYS A 9 0.09 -0.34 7.05
CA LYS A 9 -0.46 1.02 7.15
C LYS A 9 0.36 1.99 6.31
N ILE A 10 -0.30 2.73 5.44
CA ILE A 10 0.31 3.78 4.62
C ILE A 10 0.58 5.00 5.48
N MET A 11 1.87 5.23 5.74
CA MET A 11 2.37 6.41 6.44
C MET A 11 2.46 7.61 5.49
N SER A 12 2.52 8.82 6.07
CA SER A 12 2.54 10.08 5.32
C SER A 12 3.76 10.21 4.39
N ASN A 13 4.85 9.52 4.72
CA ASN A 13 6.07 9.46 3.92
C ASN A 13 6.19 8.19 3.05
N SER A 14 5.09 7.47 2.82
CA SER A 14 5.08 6.30 1.94
C SER A 14 5.30 6.72 0.49
N CYS A 15 6.13 5.97 -0.23
CA CYS A 15 6.34 6.16 -1.68
C CYS A 15 5.12 5.75 -2.53
N HIS A 16 4.07 5.22 -1.90
CA HIS A 16 2.86 4.71 -2.55
C HIS A 16 1.68 5.66 -2.46
N CYS A 17 1.75 6.69 -1.60
CA CYS A 17 0.72 7.72 -1.51
C CYS A 17 0.49 8.39 -2.88
N GLY A 18 -0.78 8.58 -3.25
CA GLY A 18 -1.19 9.21 -4.51
C GLY A 18 -1.16 8.31 -5.74
N LYS A 19 -0.74 7.06 -5.62
CA LYS A 19 -0.72 6.10 -6.73
C LYS A 19 -1.99 5.26 -6.78
N ALA A 20 -2.37 4.82 -7.98
CA ALA A 20 -3.41 3.82 -8.16
C ALA A 20 -2.94 2.47 -7.61
N LEU A 21 -3.83 1.70 -6.96
CA LEU A 21 -3.44 0.45 -6.30
C LEU A 21 -2.88 -0.59 -7.28
N THR A 22 -3.41 -0.64 -8.51
CA THR A 22 -2.92 -1.55 -9.57
C THR A 22 -1.55 -1.16 -10.12
N SER A 23 -1.09 0.07 -9.90
CA SER A 23 0.24 0.53 -10.33
C SER A 23 1.38 0.10 -9.40
N LEU A 24 1.08 -0.58 -8.30
CA LEU A 24 2.07 -1.10 -7.38
C LEU A 24 2.89 -2.21 -8.03
N PHE A 25 4.21 -2.01 -8.09
CA PHE A 25 5.13 -3.07 -8.48
C PHE A 25 5.35 -4.01 -7.30
N LEU A 26 4.79 -5.21 -7.37
CA LEU A 26 4.96 -6.24 -6.35
C LEU A 26 6.04 -7.25 -6.78
N PRO A 27 6.71 -7.89 -5.81
CA PRO A 27 7.59 -9.03 -6.11
C PRO A 27 6.82 -10.17 -6.79
N GLU A 28 7.55 -11.06 -7.46
CA GLU A 28 6.97 -12.29 -8.00
C GLU A 28 6.22 -13.08 -6.94
N SER A 29 5.17 -13.79 -7.36
CA SER A 29 4.33 -14.59 -6.47
C SER A 29 3.68 -13.79 -5.33
N CYS A 30 3.41 -12.50 -5.54
CA CYS A 30 2.67 -11.64 -4.60
C CYS A 30 1.47 -10.99 -5.30
N ILE A 31 0.37 -10.81 -4.58
CA ILE A 31 -0.88 -10.25 -5.10
C ILE A 31 -1.40 -9.21 -4.11
N VAL A 32 -1.81 -8.03 -4.60
CA VAL A 32 -2.58 -7.07 -3.78
C VAL A 32 -4.05 -7.42 -3.87
N ILE A 33 -4.70 -7.61 -2.72
CA ILE A 33 -6.14 -7.92 -2.65
C ILE A 33 -6.95 -6.62 -2.71
N GLY A 34 -6.45 -5.59 -2.05
CA GLY A 34 -7.19 -4.36 -1.82
C GLY A 34 -6.58 -3.54 -0.70
N MET A 35 -7.41 -2.73 -0.07
CA MET A 35 -7.04 -1.92 1.08
C MET A 35 -8.22 -1.71 2.03
N ILE A 36 -7.94 -1.29 3.25
CA ILE A 36 -8.94 -0.88 4.23
C ILE A 36 -8.86 0.62 4.41
N ARG A 37 -10.00 1.29 4.22
CA ARG A 37 -10.20 2.72 4.51
C ARG A 37 -11.49 2.89 5.29
N ASN A 38 -11.46 3.66 6.37
CA ASN A 38 -12.65 3.91 7.21
C ASN A 38 -13.37 2.61 7.63
N ASN A 39 -12.60 1.58 7.99
CA ASN A 39 -13.10 0.26 8.39
C ASN A 39 -13.89 -0.50 7.28
N GLN A 40 -13.72 -0.12 6.02
CA GLN A 40 -14.30 -0.79 4.85
C GLN A 40 -13.20 -1.37 3.95
N VAL A 41 -13.43 -2.57 3.43
CA VAL A 41 -12.54 -3.20 2.45
C VAL A 41 -12.87 -2.67 1.07
N ILE A 42 -11.86 -2.14 0.39
CA ILE A 42 -11.93 -1.69 -1.00
C ILE A 42 -11.06 -2.66 -1.81
N LEU A 43 -11.69 -3.38 -2.75
CA LEU A 43 -11.00 -4.38 -3.58
C LEU A 43 -10.07 -3.71 -4.60
N ALA A 44 -8.97 -4.37 -4.93
CA ALA A 44 -8.02 -3.88 -5.93
C ALA A 44 -8.62 -3.76 -7.34
N SER A 45 -9.68 -4.51 -7.63
CA SER A 45 -10.42 -4.40 -8.90
C SER A 45 -11.11 -3.05 -9.09
N ALA A 46 -11.37 -2.30 -8.01
CA ALA A 46 -11.89 -0.93 -8.09
C ALA A 46 -10.79 0.11 -8.40
N ASP A 47 -9.54 -0.34 -8.52
CA ASP A 47 -8.32 0.45 -8.73
C ASP A 47 -8.27 1.76 -7.94
N PRO A 48 -8.42 1.70 -6.60
CA PRO A 48 -8.51 2.92 -5.83
C PRO A 48 -7.15 3.61 -5.73
N ILE A 49 -7.16 4.93 -5.63
CA ILE A 49 -5.96 5.70 -5.27
C ILE A 49 -5.62 5.43 -3.80
N ILE A 50 -4.33 5.24 -3.50
CA ILE A 50 -3.76 5.02 -2.17
C ILE A 50 -3.57 6.35 -1.46
N TRP A 51 -4.01 6.45 -0.21
CA TRP A 51 -3.89 7.65 0.62
C TRP A 51 -3.26 7.33 1.97
N TYR A 52 -2.75 8.38 2.62
CA TYR A 52 -2.30 8.31 4.00
C TYR A 52 -3.39 7.73 4.91
N GLY A 53 -2.99 6.79 5.77
CA GLY A 53 -3.87 6.15 6.75
C GLY A 53 -4.57 4.89 6.24
N ASP A 54 -4.57 4.62 4.93
CA ASP A 54 -5.07 3.36 4.39
C ASP A 54 -4.23 2.18 4.89
N TYR A 55 -4.84 1.00 4.97
CA TYR A 55 -4.12 -0.26 5.17
C TYR A 55 -4.13 -1.05 3.88
N LEU A 56 -2.98 -1.27 3.25
CA LEU A 56 -2.88 -2.16 2.10
C LEU A 56 -2.96 -3.62 2.55
N LEU A 57 -3.69 -4.42 1.78
CA LEU A 57 -3.83 -5.87 1.97
C LEU A 57 -3.19 -6.61 0.80
N ALA A 58 -2.20 -7.44 1.09
CA ALA A 58 -1.52 -8.23 0.07
C ALA A 58 -1.19 -9.64 0.57
N VAL A 59 -1.07 -10.57 -0.37
CA VAL A 59 -0.74 -11.96 -0.11
C VAL A 59 0.54 -12.32 -0.84
N ALA A 60 1.46 -12.96 -0.12
CA ALA A 60 2.57 -13.70 -0.70
C ALA A 60 2.15 -15.17 -0.88
N LEU A 61 2.27 -15.67 -2.11
CA LEU A 61 1.97 -17.06 -2.47
C LEU A 61 3.04 -18.05 -1.99
N SER A 62 4.19 -17.53 -1.57
CA SER A 62 5.27 -18.26 -0.90
C SER A 62 5.61 -17.56 0.40
N SER A 63 5.76 -18.31 1.49
CA SER A 63 6.19 -17.75 2.79
C SER A 63 7.57 -17.09 2.71
N ALA A 64 8.43 -17.53 1.78
CA ALA A 64 9.73 -16.93 1.54
C ALA A 64 9.65 -15.49 0.98
N SER A 65 8.55 -15.14 0.29
CA SER A 65 8.35 -13.80 -0.29
C SER A 65 7.79 -12.77 0.70
N VAL A 66 7.32 -13.22 1.87
CA VAL A 66 6.71 -12.35 2.90
C VAL A 66 7.62 -11.19 3.31
N PRO A 67 8.92 -11.38 3.61
CA PRO A 67 9.79 -10.26 4.00
C PRO A 67 9.96 -9.23 2.88
N MET A 68 10.13 -9.69 1.63
CA MET A 68 10.29 -8.81 0.47
C MET A 68 9.00 -8.02 0.18
N LEU A 69 7.84 -8.69 0.25
CA LEU A 69 6.54 -8.03 0.10
C LEU A 69 6.35 -6.95 1.17
N ASN A 70 6.66 -7.27 2.44
CA ASN A 70 6.56 -6.31 3.52
C ASN A 70 7.50 -5.11 3.32
N PHE A 71 8.73 -5.35 2.85
CA PHE A 71 9.70 -4.29 2.52
C PHE A 71 9.19 -3.36 1.41
N VAL A 72 8.69 -3.93 0.31
CA VAL A 72 8.16 -3.16 -0.82
C VAL A 72 6.98 -2.28 -0.40
N LEU A 73 6.02 -2.83 0.36
CA LEU A 73 4.83 -2.08 0.80
C LEU A 73 5.17 -0.97 1.83
N ASN A 74 6.24 -1.16 2.62
CA ASN A 74 6.71 -0.17 3.59
C ASN A 74 7.73 0.82 3.02
N LYS A 75 7.95 0.83 1.70
CA LYS A 75 8.92 1.75 1.07
C LYS A 75 8.53 3.21 1.35
N LYS A 76 9.44 3.93 2.01
CA LYS A 76 9.28 5.34 2.41
C LYS A 76 10.32 6.21 1.73
N HIS A 77 9.97 7.47 1.48
CA HIS A 77 10.95 8.48 1.10
C HIS A 77 11.57 9.12 2.36
N PRO A 78 12.80 9.67 2.26
CA PRO A 78 13.41 10.43 3.35
C PRO A 78 12.51 11.60 3.78
N VAL A 79 12.56 11.96 5.06
CA VAL A 79 11.68 12.97 5.68
C VAL A 79 11.89 14.37 5.08
N HIS A 80 13.09 14.64 4.53
CA HIS A 80 13.41 15.90 3.83
C HIS A 80 12.95 15.95 2.36
N TYR A 81 12.23 14.93 1.89
CA TYR A 81 11.70 14.92 0.53
C TYR A 81 10.54 15.93 0.41
N SER A 82 10.70 16.93 -0.47
CA SER A 82 9.74 18.03 -0.64
C SER A 82 8.47 17.59 -1.40
N PRO A 83 7.27 17.68 -0.79
CA PRO A 83 6.03 17.12 -1.31
C PRO A 83 5.10 18.19 -1.90
N LYS A 84 5.29 18.61 -3.16
CA LYS A 84 4.12 19.14 -3.91
C LYS A 84 3.11 18.03 -4.26
N GLU A 85 3.45 16.76 -4.02
CA GLU A 85 2.73 15.59 -4.59
C GLU A 85 2.28 14.52 -3.58
N CYS A 86 2.62 14.60 -2.29
CA CYS A 86 1.97 13.72 -1.32
C CYS A 86 0.60 14.33 -1.01
N PHE A 87 -0.41 13.90 -1.75
CA PHE A 87 -1.81 14.31 -1.64
C PHE A 87 -2.37 14.02 -0.23
N ILE A 88 -2.01 14.84 0.75
CA ILE A 88 -2.75 14.97 1.99
C ILE A 88 -4.07 15.60 1.58
N LYS A 89 -5.18 14.85 1.64
CA LYS A 89 -6.51 15.48 1.52
C LYS A 89 -6.55 16.61 2.54
N LYS A 90 -6.60 17.86 2.07
CA LYS A 90 -6.96 18.96 2.94
C LYS A 90 -8.33 18.62 3.53
N PRO A 91 -8.51 18.64 4.86
CA PRO A 91 -9.84 18.60 5.42
C PRO A 91 -10.57 19.84 4.88
N THR A 92 -11.60 19.64 4.08
CA THR A 92 -12.55 20.70 3.71
C THR A 92 -13.17 21.19 5.00
N ILE A 93 -12.83 22.42 5.38
CA ILE A 93 -13.55 23.26 6.35
C ILE A 93 -14.79 23.78 5.64
#